data_AF-A0A521MTV9-F1
#
_entry.id   AF-A0A521MTV9-F1
#
_cell.length_a   1.000
_cell.length_b   1.000
_cell.length_c   1.000
_cell.angle_alpha   90.00
_cell.angle_beta   90.00
_cell.angle_gamma   90.00
#
_symmetry.space_group_name_H-M   'P 1'
#
loop_
_entity.id
_entity.type
_entity.pdbx_description
1 polymer ?
#
loop_
_entity_poly.entity_id
_entity_poly.type
_entity_poly.pdbx_seq_one_letter_code
_entity_poly.pdbx_strand_id
1 'polypeptide(L)'
;MRKIANRLKRAQGQLTAVIGAMENGGDCRAVVTQLAAVSSAIDRAGFAIISTALRECITDENSVTDTPTERPDDADGATEAARSGLTIEELEKLFLTLA
;
A
#
# COMPACT_ATOMS: atom_id res chain seq x y z
N MET A 1 -3.09 11.31 0.37
CA MET A 1 -2.80 10.76 -0.98
C MET A 1 -1.97 11.64 -1.93
N ARG A 2 -2.31 12.91 -2.22
CA ARG A 2 -1.55 13.77 -3.19
C ARG A 2 -0.02 13.82 -2.97
N LYS A 3 0.42 13.91 -1.71
CA LYS A 3 1.86 13.90 -1.34
C LYS A 3 2.56 12.58 -1.69
N ILE A 4 1.87 11.45 -1.56
CA ILE A 4 2.36 10.12 -1.91
C ILE A 4 2.46 10.00 -3.44
N ALA A 5 1.43 10.44 -4.16
CA ALA A 5 1.47 10.49 -5.63
C ALA A 5 2.67 11.31 -6.16
N ASN A 6 2.97 12.46 -5.54
CA ASN A 6 4.14 13.26 -5.90
C ASN A 6 5.48 12.55 -5.59
N ARG A 7 5.53 11.67 -4.59
CA ARG A 7 6.72 10.84 -4.32
C ARG A 7 6.91 9.78 -5.39
N LEU A 8 5.83 9.08 -5.75
CA LEU A 8 5.83 8.07 -6.81
C LEU A 8 6.22 8.67 -8.17
N LYS A 9 5.69 9.85 -8.53
CA LYS A 9 6.11 10.56 -9.76
C LYS A 9 7.60 10.87 -9.80
N ARG A 10 8.21 11.19 -8.66
CA ARG A 10 9.67 11.40 -8.59
C ARG A 10 10.43 10.09 -8.73
N ALA A 11 10.00 9.03 -8.03
CA ALA A 11 10.60 7.71 -8.15
C ALA A 11 10.52 7.18 -9.60
N GLN A 12 9.42 7.44 -10.31
CA GLN A 12 9.28 7.16 -11.74
C GLN A 12 10.36 7.85 -12.58
N GLY A 13 10.56 9.16 -12.40
CA GLY A 13 11.61 9.89 -13.13
C GLY A 13 13.03 9.39 -12.80
N GLN A 14 13.27 9.01 -11.55
CA GLN A 14 14.54 8.41 -11.15
C GLN A 14 14.74 7.03 -11.79
N LEU A 15 13.69 6.21 -11.88
CA LEU A 15 13.74 4.92 -12.56
C LEU A 15 14.02 5.08 -14.07
N THR A 16 13.41 6.08 -14.71
CA THR A 16 13.73 6.42 -16.11
C THR A 16 15.22 6.76 -16.28
N ALA A 17 15.81 7.50 -15.33
CA ALA A 17 17.24 7.78 -15.35
C ALA A 17 18.11 6.52 -15.16
N VAL A 18 17.72 5.61 -14.28
CA VAL A 18 18.40 4.31 -14.09
C VAL A 18 18.38 3.48 -15.37
N ILE A 19 17.23 3.38 -16.04
CA ILE A 19 17.08 2.66 -17.31
C ILE A 19 18.01 3.27 -18.36
N GLY A 20 17.98 4.60 -18.52
CA GLY A 20 18.89 5.28 -19.45
C GLY A 20 20.36 5.07 -19.12
N ALA A 21 20.74 5.03 -17.84
CA ALA A 21 22.11 4.72 -17.45
C ALA A 21 22.53 3.29 -17.84
N MET A 22 21.63 2.31 -17.72
CA MET A 22 21.88 0.93 -18.14
C MET A 22 22.03 0.80 -19.66
N GLU A 23 21.12 1.43 -20.42
CA GLU A 23 21.13 1.39 -21.88
C GLU A 23 22.40 2.03 -22.48
N ASN A 24 22.93 3.06 -21.81
CA ASN A 24 24.17 3.73 -22.21
C ASN A 24 25.45 3.03 -21.70
N GLY A 25 25.35 1.84 -21.09
CA GLY A 25 26.49 1.11 -20.55
C GLY A 25 27.16 1.82 -19.36
N GLY A 26 26.37 2.52 -18.55
CA GLY A 26 26.84 3.25 -17.38
C GLY A 26 27.48 2.36 -16.31
N ASP A 27 28.23 2.97 -15.39
CA ASP A 27 28.93 2.26 -14.31
C ASP A 27 27.97 1.43 -13.45
N CYS A 28 28.29 0.14 -13.30
CA CYS A 28 27.46 -0.82 -12.57
C CYS A 28 27.21 -0.36 -11.13
N ARG A 29 28.24 0.16 -10.44
CA ARG A 29 28.10 0.61 -9.05
C ARG A 29 27.16 1.83 -8.96
N ALA A 30 27.27 2.77 -9.89
CA ALA A 30 26.38 3.92 -9.97
C ALA A 30 24.92 3.50 -10.24
N VAL A 31 24.69 2.57 -11.18
CA VAL A 31 23.37 2.04 -11.52
C VAL A 31 22.73 1.37 -10.29
N VAL A 32 23.45 0.46 -9.62
CA VAL A 32 22.95 -0.24 -8.43
C VAL A 32 22.63 0.74 -7.29
N THR A 33 23.47 1.76 -7.09
CA THR A 33 23.24 2.78 -6.06
C THR A 33 21.97 3.59 -6.35
N GLN A 34 21.76 3.99 -7.61
CA GLN A 34 20.55 4.70 -8.01
C GLN A 34 19.31 3.83 -7.89
N LEU A 35 19.38 2.56 -8.30
CA LEU A 35 18.29 1.61 -8.18
C LEU A 35 17.89 1.40 -6.71
N ALA A 36 18.85 1.24 -5.80
CA ALA A 36 18.58 1.12 -4.36
C ALA A 36 17.88 2.36 -3.80
N ALA A 37 18.27 3.56 -4.26
CA ALA A 37 17.60 4.80 -3.86
C ALA A 37 16.15 4.87 -4.36
N VAL A 38 15.87 4.38 -5.58
CA VAL A 38 14.52 4.27 -6.14
C VAL A 38 13.69 3.29 -5.34
N SER A 39 14.22 2.10 -5.03
CA SER A 39 13.54 1.09 -4.21
C SER A 39 13.10 1.68 -2.87
N SER A 40 14.04 2.29 -2.13
CA SER A 40 13.74 2.92 -0.83
C SER A 40 12.70 4.05 -0.93
N ALA A 41 12.63 4.77 -2.05
CA ALA A 41 11.61 5.78 -2.27
C ALA A 41 10.22 5.16 -2.50
N ILE A 42 10.15 4.03 -3.21
CA ILE A 42 8.93 3.26 -3.44
C ILE A 42 8.45 2.64 -2.14
N ASP A 43 9.33 2.00 -1.37
CA ASP A 43 8.97 1.34 -0.10
C ASP A 43 8.35 2.32 0.90
N ARG A 44 8.95 3.52 1.02
CA ARG A 44 8.40 4.59 1.87
C ARG A 44 7.07 5.13 1.37
N ALA A 45 6.82 5.09 0.06
CA ALA A 45 5.52 5.47 -0.50
C ALA A 45 4.49 4.36 -0.26
N GLY A 46 4.85 3.10 -0.46
CA GLY A 46 4.03 1.93 -0.17
C GLY A 46 3.60 1.87 1.29
N PHE A 47 4.54 2.04 2.22
CA PHE A 47 4.24 2.10 3.66
C PHE A 47 3.24 3.21 4.01
N ALA A 48 3.37 4.38 3.38
CA ALA A 48 2.43 5.48 3.60
C ALA A 48 1.02 5.18 3.07
N ILE A 49 0.89 4.38 2.00
CA ILE A 49 -0.41 3.94 1.46
C ILE A 49 -1.02 2.93 2.41
N ILE A 50 -0.26 1.88 2.75
CA ILE A 50 -0.71 0.78 3.62
C ILE A 50 -1.12 1.31 4.99
N SER A 51 -0.32 2.19 5.61
CA SER A 51 -0.68 2.80 6.90
C SER A 51 -1.92 3.69 6.83
N THR A 52 -2.22 4.28 5.67
CA THR A 52 -3.47 5.01 5.45
C THR A 52 -4.65 4.03 5.37
N ALA A 53 -4.52 2.97 4.58
CA ALA A 53 -5.55 1.93 4.45
C ALA A 53 -5.83 1.21 5.78
N LEU A 54 -4.79 0.91 6.56
CA LEU A 54 -4.93 0.33 7.91
C LEU A 54 -5.73 1.25 8.84
N ARG A 55 -5.48 2.56 8.81
CA ARG A 55 -6.26 3.51 9.60
C ARG A 55 -7.71 3.53 9.17
N GLU A 56 -7.99 3.51 7.87
CA GLU A 56 -9.37 3.47 7.36
C GLU A 56 -10.08 2.17 7.79
N CYS A 57 -9.44 1.00 7.62
CA CYS A 57 -10.04 -0.29 7.99
C CYS A 57 -10.27 -0.44 9.51
N ILE A 58 -9.29 -0.07 10.35
CA ILE A 58 -9.40 -0.18 11.82
C ILE A 58 -10.40 0.85 12.40
N THR A 59 -10.57 2.01 11.75
CA THR A 59 -11.53 3.02 12.21
C THR A 59 -12.95 2.63 11.84
N ASP A 60 -13.17 1.99 10.68
CA ASP A 60 -14.48 1.51 10.26
C ASP A 60 -14.99 0.36 11.14
N GLU A 61 -14.12 -0.52 11.66
CA GLU A 61 -14.51 -1.56 12.63
C GLU A 61 -15.02 -1.02 13.98
N ASN A 62 -14.69 0.22 14.34
CA ASN A 62 -15.21 0.89 15.54
C ASN A 62 -16.51 1.68 15.30
N SER A 63 -17.02 1.71 14.05
CA SER A 63 -18.29 2.36 13.71
C SER A 63 -19.51 1.45 13.83
N VAL A 64 -19.31 0.18 14.18
CA VAL A 64 -20.38 -0.80 14.45
C VAL A 64 -20.54 -1.02 15.97
N THR A 65 -20.73 0.04 16.75
CA THR A 65 -21.34 -0.10 18.09
C THR A 65 -21.92 1.23 18.59
N ASP A 66 -23.12 1.59 18.14
CA ASP A 66 -24.14 2.17 19.05
C ASP A 66 -25.53 2.24 18.39
N THR A 67 -26.17 1.07 18.25
CA THR A 67 -27.65 1.01 18.23
C THR A 67 -28.07 -0.18 19.08
N PRO A 68 -28.49 0.01 20.35
CA PRO A 68 -29.15 -1.05 21.10
C PRO A 68 -30.61 -1.11 20.65
N THR A 69 -30.93 -1.92 19.64
CA THR A 69 -32.33 -2.20 19.27
C THR A 69 -32.50 -3.62 18.73
N GLU A 70 -33.06 -4.44 19.62
CA GLU A 70 -34.07 -5.48 19.37
C GLU A 70 -33.67 -6.83 18.75
N ARG A 71 -33.61 -7.82 19.66
CA ARG A 71 -34.27 -9.14 19.67
C ARG A 71 -33.99 -10.14 18.51
N PRO A 72 -33.47 -11.36 18.78
CA PRO A 72 -33.09 -12.32 17.75
C PRO A 72 -34.24 -13.30 17.45
N ASP A 73 -34.94 -13.10 16.35
CA ASP A 73 -35.69 -14.14 15.65
C ASP A 73 -35.50 -13.88 14.15
N ASP A 74 -35.25 -14.95 13.37
CA ASP A 74 -34.96 -14.98 11.92
C ASP A 74 -33.47 -14.93 11.52
N ALA A 75 -32.87 -16.13 11.53
CA ALA A 75 -31.66 -16.45 10.80
C ALA A 75 -32.01 -16.70 9.32
N ASP A 76 -31.59 -15.80 8.42
CA ASP A 76 -31.18 -16.23 7.08
C ASP A 76 -30.20 -15.23 6.42
N GLY A 77 -28.97 -15.71 6.22
CA GLY A 77 -28.03 -15.29 5.18
C GLY A 77 -27.64 -13.81 5.08
N ALA A 78 -26.76 -13.34 5.97
CA ALA A 78 -26.08 -12.06 5.82
C ALA A 78 -25.37 -11.95 4.47
N THR A 79 -25.66 -10.87 3.76
CA THR A 79 -25.08 -10.48 2.48
C THR A 79 -23.56 -10.30 2.59
N GLU A 80 -22.77 -11.23 2.03
CA GLU A 80 -21.30 -11.13 1.88
C GLU A 80 -20.87 -10.12 0.80
N ALA A 81 -21.37 -8.88 0.83
CA ALA A 81 -21.02 -7.85 -0.16
C ALA A 81 -20.34 -6.60 0.42
N ALA A 82 -19.78 -6.68 1.63
CA ALA A 82 -19.16 -5.51 2.28
C ALA A 82 -17.86 -5.83 3.04
N ARG A 83 -16.92 -6.53 2.40
CA ARG A 83 -15.53 -6.55 2.87
C ARG A 83 -14.58 -6.13 1.76
N SER A 84 -14.66 -4.85 1.38
CA SER A 84 -13.69 -4.19 0.50
C SER A 84 -12.45 -3.70 1.29
N GLY A 85 -12.13 -4.36 2.40
CA GLY A 85 -10.94 -4.08 3.21
C GLY A 85 -9.91 -5.18 2.98
N LEU A 86 -8.66 -4.79 2.72
CA LEU A 86 -7.54 -5.73 2.66
C LEU A 86 -7.35 -6.41 4.03
N THR A 87 -7.14 -7.73 4.04
CA THR A 87 -6.92 -8.44 5.30
C THR A 87 -5.50 -8.20 5.83
N ILE A 88 -5.29 -8.39 7.15
CA ILE A 88 -3.96 -8.26 7.78
C ILE A 88 -2.94 -9.20 7.11
N GLU A 89 -3.37 -10.39 6.71
CA GLU A 89 -2.56 -11.40 6.04
C GLU A 89 -2.15 -10.96 4.61
N GLU A 90 -3.04 -10.30 3.87
CA GLU A 90 -2.71 -9.71 2.56
C GLU A 90 -1.70 -8.57 2.71
N LEU A 91 -1.79 -7.79 3.79
CA LEU A 91 -0.85 -6.73 4.11
C LEU A 91 0.54 -7.27 4.50
N GLU A 92 0.60 -8.33 5.30
CA GLU A 92 1.85 -8.99 5.69
C GLU A 92 2.54 -9.62 4.47
N LYS A 93 1.75 -10.24 3.58
CA LYS A 93 2.25 -10.80 2.33
C LYS A 93 2.80 -9.70 1.39
N LEU A 94 2.10 -8.58 1.26
CA LEU A 94 2.58 -7.40 0.52
C LEU A 94 3.87 -6.84 1.13
N PHE A 95 3.95 -6.77 2.46
CA PHE A 95 5.13 -6.30 3.19
C PHE A 95 6.36 -7.19 2.94
N LEU A 96 6.21 -8.51 3.00
CA LEU A 96 7.32 -9.46 2.81
C LEU A 96 7.78 -9.59 1.36
N THR A 97 6.94 -9.23 0.38
CA THR A 97 7.34 -9.20 -1.04
C THR A 97 8.11 -7.93 -1.44
N LEU A 98 8.15 -6.92 -0.57
CA LEU A 98 8.81 -5.62 -0.83
C LEU A 98 10.18 -5.48 -0.13
N ALA A 99 10.63 -6.50 0.61
CA ALA A 99 11.88 -6.50 1.39
C ALA A 99 13.01 -7.32 0.74
#